data_AF-A0A6M5YTR6-F1
#
_entry.id   AF-A0A6M5YTR6-F1
#
_cell.length_a   1.000
_cell.length_b   1.000
_cell.length_c   1.000
_cell.angle_alpha   90.00
_cell.angle_beta   90.00
_cell.angle_gamma   90.00
#
_symmetry.space_group_name_H-M   'P 1'
#
loop_
_entity.id
_entity.type
_entity.pdbx_description
1 polymer ?
#
loop_
_entity_poly.entity_id
_entity_poly.type
_entity_poly.pdbx_seq_one_letter_code
_entity_poly.pdbx_strand_id
1 'polypeptide(L)'
;MLRRLWAAIGLVLAAGLAGAFSPAPDAPPGAAVTDSEGAEVKVSALKFGTGTRRLAWLADPGGATEDARKGPLAVEIREPHSTTFKQGIVTYVPVESVESIKYDYERKVALVAVKGLTEPLAGTLEYQGLNVFVFGGTVDGKAATFSGGAFKKGNIKAVAFPEAKPVGAKKGQAPWLVQIDQPKALDPTLKGSHFQFLYQFPNGSEVLTDAAAVRKGEPLKLDELKALTPLAVDLNNHTAAVEVLAGDGTEKVLILPPMEKDGKKGVLVGLLAEVDAGWKLFPLHTIKVMKRPKKD
;
A
#
# COMPACT_ATOMS: atom_id res chain seq x y z
N MET A 1 -8.25 39.11 -32.11
CA MET A 1 -7.29 39.27 -30.99
C MET A 1 -7.90 38.65 -29.74
N LEU A 2 -7.59 37.38 -29.46
CA LEU A 2 -8.14 36.65 -28.30
C LEU A 2 -7.26 36.93 -27.07
N ARG A 3 -7.84 37.59 -26.06
CA ARG A 3 -7.21 37.80 -24.75
C ARG A 3 -7.22 36.47 -24.00
N ARG A 4 -6.04 35.88 -23.79
CA ARG A 4 -5.83 34.74 -22.89
C ARG A 4 -6.08 35.21 -21.45
N LEU A 5 -7.20 34.80 -20.87
CA LEU A 5 -7.45 34.93 -19.44
C LEU A 5 -6.56 33.90 -18.73
N TRP A 6 -5.62 34.36 -17.92
CA TRP A 6 -4.80 33.52 -17.07
C TRP A 6 -5.66 32.95 -15.94
N ALA A 7 -5.69 31.63 -15.80
CA ALA A 7 -6.28 30.95 -14.66
C ALA A 7 -5.53 31.37 -13.37
N ALA A 8 -6.29 31.72 -12.34
CA ALA A 8 -5.76 32.12 -11.06
C ALA A 8 -5.16 30.89 -10.34
N ILE A 9 -3.84 30.74 -10.45
CA ILE A 9 -3.06 29.88 -9.56
C ILE A 9 -3.23 30.45 -8.14
N GLY A 10 -3.92 29.70 -7.28
CA GLY A 10 -4.02 30.00 -5.85
C GLY A 10 -2.65 29.85 -5.19
N LEU A 11 -1.84 30.90 -5.25
CA LEU A 11 -0.60 31.02 -4.50
C LEU A 11 -0.96 31.21 -3.01
N VAL A 12 -1.16 30.11 -2.29
CA VAL A 12 -1.29 30.18 -0.83
C VAL A 12 0.11 30.44 -0.26
N LEU A 13 0.38 31.71 0.06
CA LEU A 13 1.54 32.11 0.86
C LEU A 13 1.31 31.62 2.30
N ALA A 14 1.71 30.39 2.58
CA ALA A 14 1.77 29.88 3.95
C ALA A 14 2.96 30.54 4.67
N ALA A 15 2.71 31.72 5.25
CA ALA A 15 3.62 32.32 6.21
C ALA A 15 3.57 31.52 7.52
N GLY A 16 4.69 30.93 7.92
CA GLY A 16 4.90 30.46 9.30
C GLY A 16 4.96 28.94 9.50
N LEU A 17 5.95 28.30 8.90
CA LEU A 17 6.77 27.21 9.48
C LEU A 17 7.77 26.77 8.41
N ALA A 18 8.82 27.58 8.22
CA ALA A 18 9.97 27.22 7.39
C ALA A 18 10.81 26.17 8.13
N GLY A 19 10.30 24.94 8.23
CA GLY A 19 11.18 23.79 8.29
C GLY A 19 11.94 23.75 6.98
N ALA A 20 13.26 23.88 7.02
CA ALA A 20 14.09 23.69 5.85
C ALA A 20 13.90 22.25 5.34
N PHE A 21 13.01 22.08 4.37
CA PHE A 21 12.76 20.80 3.73
C PHE A 21 13.92 20.51 2.79
N SER A 22 14.99 19.91 3.31
CA SER A 22 16.04 19.33 2.46
C SER A 22 15.43 18.32 1.48
N PRO A 23 15.85 18.30 0.21
CA PRO A 23 15.41 17.29 -0.74
C PRO A 23 15.76 15.90 -0.21
N ALA A 24 14.78 15.00 -0.18
CA ALA A 24 15.08 13.58 -0.05
C ALA A 24 15.86 13.18 -1.32
N PRO A 25 16.98 12.45 -1.20
CA PRO A 25 17.87 12.17 -2.32
C PRO A 25 17.24 11.35 -3.46
N ASP A 26 16.07 10.73 -3.24
CA ASP A 26 15.56 9.66 -4.10
C ASP A 26 14.15 9.91 -4.68
N ALA A 27 13.69 11.16 -4.74
CA ALA A 27 12.44 11.45 -5.44
C ALA A 27 12.62 11.41 -6.98
N PRO A 28 11.57 11.07 -7.76
CA PRO A 28 11.62 11.18 -9.22
C PRO A 28 12.13 12.58 -9.61
N PRO A 29 13.09 12.69 -10.54
CA PRO A 29 13.74 13.97 -10.83
C PRO A 29 12.77 15.00 -11.41
N GLY A 30 11.64 14.54 -11.97
CA GLY A 30 10.46 15.37 -12.21
C GLY A 30 9.19 14.55 -12.44
N ALA A 31 8.07 15.26 -12.46
CA ALA A 31 6.76 14.74 -12.82
C ALA A 31 6.02 15.73 -13.72
N ALA A 32 5.08 15.23 -14.52
CA ALA A 32 4.10 16.05 -15.22
C ALA A 32 2.77 15.96 -14.46
N VAL A 33 2.25 17.10 -14.02
CA VAL A 33 0.98 17.19 -13.28
C VAL A 33 -0.07 17.81 -14.18
N THR A 34 -1.21 17.12 -14.34
CA THR A 34 -2.38 17.64 -15.04
C THR A 34 -3.38 18.16 -14.03
N ASP A 35 -3.66 19.46 -14.07
CA ASP A 35 -4.58 20.11 -13.13
C ASP A 35 -6.07 19.79 -13.39
N SER A 36 -6.96 20.43 -12.64
CA SER A 36 -8.41 20.25 -12.80
C SER A 36 -8.95 20.72 -14.16
N GLU A 37 -8.27 21.68 -14.80
CA GLU A 37 -8.65 22.26 -16.09
C GLU A 37 -8.06 21.47 -17.27
N GLY A 38 -7.15 20.53 -16.99
CA GLY A 38 -6.47 19.72 -17.99
C GLY A 38 -5.14 20.32 -18.46
N ALA A 39 -4.67 21.41 -17.85
CA ALA A 39 -3.37 21.97 -18.16
C ALA A 39 -2.26 21.13 -17.53
N GLU A 40 -1.21 20.88 -18.30
CA GLU A 40 -0.04 20.14 -17.85
C GLU A 40 1.05 21.08 -17.36
N VAL A 41 1.60 20.77 -16.19
CA VAL A 41 2.67 21.52 -15.53
C VAL A 41 3.81 20.58 -15.19
N LYS A 42 5.03 20.94 -15.59
CA LYS A 42 6.24 20.19 -15.21
C LYS A 42 6.68 20.57 -13.80
N VAL A 43 6.87 19.56 -12.97
CA VAL A 43 7.26 19.70 -11.57
C VAL A 43 8.63 19.06 -11.40
N SER A 44 9.60 19.83 -10.93
CA SER A 44 10.94 19.34 -10.54
C SER A 44 11.05 19.18 -9.02
N ALA A 45 12.08 18.47 -8.54
CA ALA A 45 12.35 18.29 -7.11
C ALA A 45 11.13 17.77 -6.35
N LEU A 46 10.47 16.77 -6.93
CA LEU A 46 9.24 16.23 -6.41
C LEU A 46 9.44 15.68 -5.00
N LYS A 47 8.42 15.73 -4.14
CA LYS A 47 8.37 15.03 -2.86
C LYS A 47 6.98 14.51 -2.62
N PHE A 48 6.88 13.29 -2.12
CA PHE A 48 5.61 12.74 -1.69
C PHE A 48 5.31 13.16 -0.24
N GLY A 49 4.06 13.53 0.02
CA GLY A 49 3.53 13.84 1.33
C GLY A 49 2.56 12.75 1.77
N THR A 50 1.26 13.02 1.69
CA THR A 50 0.19 12.07 2.03
C THR A 50 0.03 10.98 0.98
N GLY A 51 -0.38 9.79 1.42
CA GLY A 51 -0.65 8.64 0.56
C GLY A 51 0.57 7.76 0.32
N THR A 52 1.70 8.06 0.94
CA THR A 52 2.90 7.22 0.88
C THR A 52 3.33 6.75 2.24
N ARG A 53 3.96 5.57 2.27
CA ARG A 53 4.52 4.95 3.44
C ARG A 53 5.89 4.38 3.13
N ARG A 54 6.82 4.52 4.08
CA ARG A 54 8.11 3.86 3.99
C ARG A 54 8.01 2.44 4.54
N LEU A 55 8.45 1.46 3.77
CA LEU A 55 8.32 0.04 4.10
C LEU A 55 9.50 -0.41 4.98
N ALA A 56 9.51 0.02 6.24
CA ALA A 56 10.62 -0.16 7.16
C ALA A 56 10.98 -1.64 7.42
N TRP A 57 10.06 -2.56 7.21
CA TRP A 57 10.32 -4.01 7.30
C TRP A 57 11.21 -4.55 6.16
N LEU A 58 11.45 -3.77 5.12
CA LEU A 58 12.43 -4.05 4.05
C LEU A 58 13.73 -3.27 4.24
N ALA A 59 13.89 -2.56 5.35
CA ALA A 59 15.10 -1.80 5.63
C ALA A 59 16.28 -2.74 5.89
N ASP A 60 17.42 -2.42 5.29
CA ASP A 60 18.73 -2.95 5.62
C ASP A 60 19.57 -1.86 6.29
N PRO A 61 19.74 -1.88 7.62
CA PRO A 61 20.51 -0.86 8.34
C PRO A 61 21.95 -0.65 7.82
N GLY A 62 22.54 -1.66 7.17
CA GLY A 62 23.87 -1.60 6.54
C GLY A 62 23.86 -1.09 5.10
N GLY A 63 22.69 -0.76 4.55
CA GLY A 63 22.50 -0.36 3.16
C GLY A 63 23.28 0.90 2.76
N ALA A 64 23.70 0.95 1.49
CA ALA A 64 24.48 2.05 0.95
C ALA A 64 23.64 3.33 0.69
N THR A 65 22.35 3.18 0.38
CA THR A 65 21.42 4.28 0.08
C THR A 65 20.47 4.56 1.25
N GLU A 66 19.80 5.72 1.24
CA GLU A 66 18.77 6.00 2.24
C GLU A 66 17.60 5.01 2.13
N ASP A 67 17.17 4.71 0.91
CA ASP A 67 16.11 3.73 0.66
C ASP A 67 16.47 2.31 1.08
N ALA A 68 17.72 1.88 0.91
CA ALA A 68 18.17 0.62 1.50
C ALA A 68 18.09 0.68 3.03
N ARG A 69 18.61 1.74 3.66
CA ARG A 69 18.67 1.87 5.12
C ARG A 69 17.34 1.99 5.83
N LYS A 70 16.35 2.60 5.19
CA LYS A 70 15.05 2.88 5.81
C LYS A 70 13.91 2.08 5.18
N GLY A 71 14.18 1.29 4.15
CA GLY A 71 13.20 0.60 3.31
C GLY A 71 12.60 1.52 2.25
N PRO A 72 12.12 1.01 1.11
CA PRO A 72 11.65 1.84 -0.01
C PRO A 72 10.41 2.65 0.37
N LEU A 73 10.24 3.82 -0.25
CA LEU A 73 8.99 4.57 -0.19
C LEU A 73 7.97 3.96 -1.16
N ALA A 74 6.76 3.72 -0.69
CA ALA A 74 5.68 3.16 -1.50
C ALA A 74 4.40 4.01 -1.43
N VAL A 75 3.63 4.03 -2.50
CA VAL A 75 2.25 4.52 -2.49
C VAL A 75 1.33 3.48 -1.84
N GLU A 76 0.43 3.93 -0.97
CA GLU A 76 -0.57 3.08 -0.33
C GLU A 76 -1.88 3.12 -1.12
N ILE A 77 -2.21 2.01 -1.76
CA ILE A 77 -3.43 1.91 -2.57
C ILE A 77 -4.44 1.04 -1.84
N ARG A 78 -5.54 1.64 -1.42
CA ARG A 78 -6.66 0.94 -0.81
C ARG A 78 -7.58 0.36 -1.88
N GLU A 79 -7.67 -0.98 -1.89
CA GLU A 79 -8.46 -1.75 -2.84
C GLU A 79 -9.95 -1.37 -2.84
N PRO A 80 -10.63 -1.33 -4.00
CA PRO A 80 -12.05 -0.96 -4.08
C PRO A 80 -12.98 -1.93 -3.34
N HIS A 81 -12.61 -3.20 -3.29
CA HIS A 81 -13.39 -4.27 -2.67
C HIS A 81 -12.95 -4.55 -1.23
N SER A 82 -12.45 -3.54 -0.51
CA SER A 82 -12.07 -3.68 0.90
C SER A 82 -12.45 -2.44 1.71
N THR A 83 -13.56 -1.81 1.37
CA THR A 83 -14.01 -0.55 1.99
C THR A 83 -14.94 -0.73 3.19
N THR A 84 -15.51 -1.91 3.34
CA THR A 84 -16.43 -2.26 4.44
C THR A 84 -15.75 -2.35 5.79
N PHE A 85 -14.43 -2.33 5.81
CA PHE A 85 -13.61 -2.47 7.01
C PHE A 85 -12.76 -1.22 7.23
N LYS A 86 -12.65 -0.78 8.48
CA LYS A 86 -11.81 0.37 8.88
C LYS A 86 -10.35 0.18 8.46
N GLN A 87 -9.84 -1.02 8.69
CA GLN A 87 -8.56 -1.52 8.17
C GLN A 87 -8.90 -2.55 7.09
N GLY A 88 -8.08 -2.72 6.08
CA GLY A 88 -8.43 -3.64 4.99
C GLY A 88 -7.32 -3.65 3.98
N ILE A 89 -7.60 -4.11 2.78
CA ILE A 89 -6.55 -4.55 1.87
C ILE A 89 -5.86 -3.32 1.27
N VAL A 90 -4.55 -3.29 1.44
CA VAL A 90 -3.69 -2.21 0.94
C VAL A 90 -2.62 -2.84 0.06
N THR A 91 -2.46 -2.31 -1.15
CA THR A 91 -1.34 -2.62 -2.03
C THR A 91 -0.29 -1.52 -1.89
N TYR A 92 0.93 -1.89 -1.55
CA TYR A 92 2.10 -1.03 -1.49
C TYR A 92 2.88 -1.16 -2.80
N VAL A 93 2.94 -0.08 -3.56
CA VAL A 93 3.70 -0.02 -4.82
C VAL A 93 4.90 0.90 -4.61
N PRO A 94 6.15 0.46 -4.87
CA PRO A 94 7.31 1.35 -4.84
C PRO A 94 7.05 2.62 -5.64
N VAL A 95 7.35 3.78 -5.04
CA VAL A 95 7.16 5.09 -5.70
C VAL A 95 7.92 5.15 -7.03
N GLU A 96 9.12 4.60 -7.09
CA GLU A 96 9.93 4.57 -8.31
C GLU A 96 9.31 3.73 -9.43
N SER A 97 8.30 2.90 -9.15
CA SER A 97 7.62 2.06 -10.13
C SER A 97 6.26 2.60 -10.57
N VAL A 98 5.79 3.70 -10.00
CA VAL A 98 4.53 4.32 -10.40
C VAL A 98 4.75 5.13 -11.68
N GLU A 99 4.12 4.74 -12.79
CA GLU A 99 4.18 5.49 -14.06
C GLU A 99 3.23 6.68 -14.08
N SER A 100 2.03 6.49 -13.56
CA SER A 100 1.06 7.58 -13.42
C SER A 100 -0.02 7.27 -12.41
N ILE A 101 -0.62 8.33 -11.88
CA ILE A 101 -1.84 8.25 -11.07
C ILE A 101 -2.87 9.14 -11.77
N LYS A 102 -4.04 8.57 -12.09
CA LYS A 102 -5.16 9.28 -12.72
C LYS A 102 -6.38 9.22 -11.83
N TYR A 103 -7.13 10.31 -11.73
CA TYR A 103 -8.33 10.39 -10.93
C TYR A 103 -9.55 10.55 -11.81
N ASP A 104 -10.46 9.60 -11.67
CA ASP A 104 -11.81 9.67 -12.21
C ASP A 104 -12.75 10.01 -11.05
N TYR A 105 -13.02 11.30 -10.87
CA TYR A 105 -13.87 11.78 -9.79
C TYR A 105 -15.35 11.43 -9.99
N GLU A 106 -15.78 11.26 -11.24
CA GLU A 106 -17.16 10.87 -11.56
C GLU A 106 -17.40 9.41 -11.16
N ARG A 107 -16.46 8.53 -11.52
CA ARG A 107 -16.49 7.11 -11.14
C ARG A 107 -15.96 6.86 -9.72
N LYS A 108 -15.43 7.88 -9.06
CA LYS A 108 -14.81 7.82 -7.73
C LYS A 108 -13.69 6.76 -7.64
N VAL A 109 -12.79 6.76 -8.61
CA VAL A 109 -11.66 5.82 -8.69
C VAL A 109 -10.35 6.55 -8.95
N ALA A 110 -9.29 6.13 -8.27
CA ALA A 110 -7.91 6.42 -8.64
C ALA A 110 -7.34 5.22 -9.42
N LEU A 111 -6.69 5.48 -10.55
CA LEU A 111 -6.01 4.46 -11.37
C LEU A 111 -4.50 4.70 -11.28
N VAL A 112 -3.77 3.73 -10.75
CA VAL A 112 -2.32 3.78 -10.59
C VAL A 112 -1.68 2.84 -11.61
N ALA A 113 -1.09 3.42 -12.65
CA ALA A 113 -0.29 2.66 -13.62
C ALA A 113 1.07 2.35 -13.02
N VAL A 114 1.49 1.09 -13.12
CA VAL A 114 2.76 0.59 -12.56
C VAL A 114 3.61 0.07 -13.70
N LYS A 115 4.89 0.47 -13.73
CA LYS A 115 5.81 0.10 -14.80
C LYS A 115 5.92 -1.42 -14.91
N GLY A 116 5.63 -1.94 -16.10
CA GLY A 116 5.69 -3.38 -16.40
C GLY A 116 4.37 -4.13 -16.19
N LEU A 117 3.33 -3.48 -15.66
CA LEU A 117 1.98 -4.05 -15.61
C LEU A 117 1.14 -3.56 -16.79
N THR A 118 0.34 -4.45 -17.37
CA THR A 118 -0.56 -4.10 -18.48
C THR A 118 -1.78 -3.32 -17.99
N GLU A 119 -2.27 -3.64 -16.80
CA GLU A 119 -3.47 -3.02 -16.22
C GLU A 119 -3.09 -2.16 -15.01
N PRO A 120 -3.67 -0.94 -14.89
CA PRO A 120 -3.47 -0.11 -13.71
C PRO A 120 -4.19 -0.72 -12.50
N LEU A 121 -3.64 -0.48 -11.31
CA LEU A 121 -4.33 -0.77 -10.07
C LEU A 121 -5.45 0.23 -9.85
N ALA A 122 -6.63 -0.26 -9.45
CA ALA A 122 -7.73 0.61 -9.04
C ALA A 122 -7.68 0.85 -7.52
N GLY A 123 -7.94 2.09 -7.10
CA GLY A 123 -8.20 2.46 -5.73
C GLY A 123 -9.51 3.23 -5.62
N THR A 124 -10.31 2.99 -4.59
CA THR A 124 -11.58 3.69 -4.37
C THR A 124 -11.40 5.11 -3.81
N LEU A 125 -12.22 6.05 -4.28
CA LEU A 125 -12.38 7.40 -3.71
C LEU A 125 -13.73 7.56 -3.02
N GLU A 126 -14.52 6.49 -2.84
CA GLU A 126 -15.86 6.58 -2.24
C GLU A 126 -15.84 7.10 -0.81
N TYR A 127 -14.73 6.88 -0.09
CA TYR A 127 -14.56 7.28 1.30
C TYR A 127 -13.47 8.34 1.43
N GLN A 128 -13.77 9.35 2.24
CA GLN A 128 -12.87 10.47 2.46
C GLN A 128 -11.51 10.01 3.02
N GLY A 129 -10.43 10.48 2.40
CA GLY A 129 -9.06 10.21 2.85
C GLY A 129 -8.43 8.95 2.27
N LEU A 130 -9.19 8.10 1.55
CA LEU A 130 -8.63 6.96 0.85
C LEU A 130 -8.03 7.38 -0.49
N ASN A 131 -6.87 6.79 -0.83
CA ASN A 131 -6.18 7.01 -2.11
C ASN A 131 -5.97 8.51 -2.44
N VAL A 132 -5.82 9.33 -1.39
CA VAL A 132 -5.46 10.74 -1.50
C VAL A 132 -3.94 10.84 -1.51
N PHE A 133 -3.40 11.43 -2.57
CA PHE A 133 -1.96 11.63 -2.70
C PHE A 133 -1.66 13.13 -2.73
N VAL A 134 -0.65 13.53 -1.97
CA VAL A 134 -0.17 14.92 -1.93
C VAL A 134 1.29 14.93 -2.37
N PHE A 135 1.61 15.86 -3.27
CA PHE A 135 2.93 16.01 -3.86
C PHE A 135 3.41 17.45 -3.65
N GLY A 136 4.64 17.64 -3.20
CA GLY A 136 5.33 18.92 -3.23
C GLY A 136 6.35 18.94 -4.36
N GLY A 137 6.73 20.12 -4.83
CA GLY A 137 7.83 20.28 -5.79
C GLY A 137 8.00 21.72 -6.21
N THR A 138 8.69 21.93 -7.33
CA THR A 138 8.99 23.25 -7.87
C THR A 138 8.47 23.37 -9.30
N VAL A 139 7.76 24.48 -9.58
CA VAL A 139 7.28 24.89 -10.91
C VAL A 139 7.83 26.28 -11.19
N ASP A 140 8.53 26.47 -12.30
CA ASP A 140 9.12 27.77 -12.69
C ASP A 140 9.92 28.43 -11.55
N GLY A 141 10.67 27.62 -10.79
CA GLY A 141 11.47 28.08 -9.64
C GLY A 141 10.68 28.37 -8.35
N LYS A 142 9.36 28.17 -8.34
CA LYS A 142 8.50 28.39 -7.15
C LYS A 142 8.02 27.07 -6.56
N ALA A 143 8.01 26.99 -5.24
CA ALA A 143 7.44 25.86 -4.53
C ALA A 143 5.93 25.75 -4.82
N ALA A 144 5.48 24.53 -5.11
CA ALA A 144 4.10 24.20 -5.40
C ALA A 144 3.69 22.92 -4.65
N THR A 145 2.40 22.81 -4.33
CA THR A 145 1.81 21.61 -3.73
C THR A 145 0.59 21.21 -4.53
N PHE A 146 0.50 19.92 -4.81
CA PHE A 146 -0.55 19.30 -5.60
C PHE A 146 -1.25 18.24 -4.76
N SER A 147 -2.55 18.07 -4.94
CA SER A 147 -3.30 17.00 -4.30
C SER A 147 -4.27 16.38 -5.29
N GLY A 148 -4.36 15.05 -5.26
CA GLY A 148 -5.35 14.29 -6.00
C GLY A 148 -6.13 13.35 -5.08
N GLY A 149 -7.30 12.89 -5.51
CA GLY A 149 -8.16 11.96 -4.77
C GLY A 149 -9.11 12.59 -3.74
N ALA A 150 -8.91 13.85 -3.33
CA ALA A 150 -9.91 14.57 -2.55
C ALA A 150 -10.97 15.25 -3.46
N PHE A 151 -12.18 15.48 -2.96
CA PHE A 151 -13.24 16.22 -3.68
C PHE A 151 -13.19 17.71 -3.32
N LYS A 152 -12.08 18.36 -3.68
CA LYS A 152 -11.85 19.80 -3.44
C LYS A 152 -11.49 20.50 -4.74
N LYS A 153 -11.88 21.78 -4.86
CA LYS A 153 -11.53 22.62 -6.02
C LYS A 153 -10.00 22.73 -6.14
N GLY A 154 -9.49 22.60 -7.37
CA GLY A 154 -8.06 22.71 -7.67
C GLY A 154 -7.27 21.41 -7.56
N ASN A 155 -7.93 20.28 -7.26
CA ASN A 155 -7.25 18.99 -7.27
C ASN A 155 -6.88 18.53 -8.68
N ILE A 156 -5.77 17.81 -8.75
CA ILE A 156 -5.19 17.36 -10.02
C ILE A 156 -6.01 16.20 -10.59
N LYS A 157 -6.06 16.11 -11.92
CA LYS A 157 -6.64 14.97 -12.63
C LYS A 157 -5.65 13.85 -12.84
N ALA A 158 -4.36 14.19 -12.99
CA ALA A 158 -3.32 13.19 -13.17
C ALA A 158 -1.95 13.68 -12.71
N VAL A 159 -1.07 12.73 -12.42
CA VAL A 159 0.37 12.92 -12.34
C VAL A 159 1.06 11.78 -13.07
N ALA A 160 2.10 12.09 -13.84
CA ALA A 160 2.90 11.12 -14.60
C ALA A 160 4.39 11.24 -14.24
N PHE A 161 5.05 10.09 -14.13
CA PHE A 161 6.45 9.94 -13.75
C PHE A 161 7.19 9.24 -14.90
N PRO A 162 7.78 10.01 -15.83
CA PRO A 162 8.34 9.45 -17.06
C PRO A 162 9.53 8.50 -16.80
N GLU A 163 10.17 8.60 -15.64
CA GLU A 163 11.36 7.82 -15.27
C GLU A 163 11.04 6.60 -14.39
N ALA A 164 9.77 6.17 -14.36
CA ALA A 164 9.38 5.00 -13.58
C ALA A 164 10.11 3.72 -14.05
N LYS A 165 10.54 2.92 -13.07
CA LYS A 165 11.28 1.67 -13.27
C LYS A 165 10.39 0.46 -12.99
N PRO A 166 10.56 -0.67 -13.70
CA PRO A 166 9.81 -1.88 -13.41
C PRO A 166 9.96 -2.30 -11.95
N VAL A 167 8.90 -2.85 -11.37
CA VAL A 167 8.98 -3.51 -10.05
C VAL A 167 10.00 -4.64 -10.14
N GLY A 168 10.83 -4.80 -9.10
CA GLY A 168 11.83 -5.86 -9.04
C GLY A 168 11.22 -7.25 -9.22
N ALA A 169 12.00 -8.18 -9.78
CA ALA A 169 11.55 -9.55 -9.99
C ALA A 169 11.20 -10.24 -8.67
N LYS A 170 10.11 -11.01 -8.69
CA LYS A 170 9.62 -11.76 -7.52
C LYS A 170 10.45 -12.99 -7.22
N LYS A 171 10.42 -13.42 -5.96
CA LYS A 171 10.89 -14.76 -5.58
C LYS A 171 9.86 -15.77 -6.06
N GLY A 172 10.25 -16.69 -6.94
CA GLY A 172 9.36 -17.59 -7.68
C GLY A 172 8.65 -18.67 -6.85
N GLN A 173 7.76 -18.28 -5.92
CA GLN A 173 6.91 -19.19 -5.17
C GLN A 173 5.51 -19.33 -5.80
N ALA A 174 4.92 -20.52 -5.63
CA ALA A 174 3.53 -20.77 -6.04
C ALA A 174 2.58 -19.80 -5.31
N PRO A 175 1.61 -19.20 -6.04
CA PRO A 175 0.72 -18.23 -5.44
C PRO A 175 -0.29 -18.91 -4.50
N TRP A 176 -0.74 -18.18 -3.49
CA TRP A 176 -1.97 -18.45 -2.77
C TRP A 176 -3.13 -17.74 -3.45
N LEU A 177 -4.31 -18.35 -3.37
CA LEU A 177 -5.60 -17.74 -3.69
C LEU A 177 -6.25 -17.28 -2.39
N VAL A 178 -6.49 -15.97 -2.27
CA VAL A 178 -7.09 -15.33 -1.08
C VAL A 178 -8.49 -14.86 -1.45
N GLN A 179 -9.51 -15.55 -0.95
CA GLN A 179 -10.89 -15.09 -1.07
C GLN A 179 -11.14 -14.04 0.00
N ILE A 180 -11.61 -12.86 -0.41
CA ILE A 180 -11.89 -11.73 0.48
C ILE A 180 -13.33 -11.78 0.93
N ASP A 181 -13.55 -11.55 2.22
CA ASP A 181 -14.89 -11.38 2.77
C ASP A 181 -15.46 -10.02 2.36
N GLN A 182 -16.55 -10.02 1.60
CA GLN A 182 -17.27 -8.81 1.23
C GLN A 182 -18.77 -8.99 1.46
N PRO A 183 -19.47 -7.98 2.01
CA PRO A 183 -20.93 -8.02 2.19
C PRO A 183 -21.71 -8.18 0.88
N LYS A 184 -21.09 -7.85 -0.26
CA LYS A 184 -21.66 -8.06 -1.60
C LYS A 184 -21.02 -9.31 -2.21
N ALA A 185 -21.85 -10.14 -2.85
CA ALA A 185 -21.55 -11.50 -3.35
C ALA A 185 -20.43 -11.64 -4.40
N LEU A 186 -19.52 -10.67 -4.55
CA LEU A 186 -18.41 -10.74 -5.49
C LEU A 186 -17.20 -11.50 -4.93
N ASP A 187 -17.09 -11.68 -3.60
CA ASP A 187 -16.00 -12.39 -2.88
C ASP A 187 -14.71 -12.56 -3.72
N PRO A 188 -14.04 -11.43 -4.08
CA PRO A 188 -12.99 -11.48 -5.07
C PRO A 188 -11.86 -12.37 -4.58
N THR A 189 -11.33 -13.18 -5.50
CA THR A 189 -10.15 -14.01 -5.23
C THR A 189 -8.92 -13.26 -5.71
N LEU A 190 -8.08 -12.86 -4.77
CA LEU A 190 -6.81 -12.20 -5.02
C LEU A 190 -5.66 -13.22 -5.00
N LYS A 191 -4.58 -12.92 -5.71
CA LYS A 191 -3.37 -13.75 -5.73
C LYS A 191 -2.25 -13.04 -4.98
N GLY A 192 -1.42 -13.83 -4.31
CA GLY A 192 -0.17 -13.36 -3.72
C GLY A 192 0.81 -14.52 -3.55
N SER A 193 2.09 -14.23 -3.37
CA SER A 193 3.13 -15.21 -3.07
C SER A 193 3.93 -14.79 -1.85
N HIS A 194 4.73 -15.69 -1.29
CA HIS A 194 5.64 -15.39 -0.18
C HIS A 194 4.95 -14.66 0.99
N PHE A 195 3.89 -15.27 1.52
CA PHE A 195 3.15 -14.68 2.63
C PHE A 195 3.97 -14.71 3.92
N GLN A 196 4.00 -13.57 4.61
CA GLN A 196 4.62 -13.38 5.92
C GLN A 196 3.63 -12.71 6.87
N PHE A 197 3.82 -12.92 8.17
CA PHE A 197 3.00 -12.28 9.20
C PHE A 197 3.59 -10.89 9.53
N LEU A 198 2.77 -9.85 9.45
CA LEU A 198 3.17 -8.49 9.76
C LEU A 198 2.68 -8.10 11.15
N TYR A 199 3.62 -7.83 12.05
CA TYR A 199 3.35 -7.33 13.40
C TYR A 199 3.73 -5.86 13.53
N GLN A 200 2.90 -5.07 14.22
CA GLN A 200 3.17 -3.67 14.55
C GLN A 200 3.29 -3.50 16.07
N PHE A 201 4.33 -2.80 16.51
CA PHE A 201 4.61 -2.51 17.92
C PHE A 201 4.14 -1.10 18.31
N PRO A 202 3.99 -0.81 19.61
CA PRO A 202 3.46 0.48 20.09
C PRO A 202 4.28 1.71 19.69
N ASN A 203 5.57 1.52 19.37
CA ASN A 203 6.45 2.58 18.86
C ASN A 203 6.31 2.80 17.34
N GLY A 204 5.35 2.14 16.69
CA GLY A 204 5.15 2.19 15.24
C GLY A 204 6.10 1.30 14.43
N SER A 205 7.08 0.64 15.07
CA SER A 205 7.96 -0.29 14.36
C SER A 205 7.21 -1.55 13.93
N GLU A 206 7.66 -2.13 12.83
CA GLU A 206 7.04 -3.30 12.22
C GLU A 206 8.04 -4.42 12.03
N VAL A 207 7.54 -5.64 12.15
CA VAL A 207 8.34 -6.86 11.99
C VAL A 207 7.56 -7.82 11.10
N LEU A 208 8.25 -8.32 10.07
CA LEU A 208 7.79 -9.45 9.28
C LEU A 208 8.39 -10.75 9.84
N THR A 209 7.57 -11.79 9.91
CA THR A 209 8.01 -13.13 10.29
C THR A 209 7.43 -14.19 9.36
N ASP A 210 8.21 -15.24 9.08
CA ASP A 210 7.74 -16.40 8.29
C ASP A 210 6.83 -17.33 9.11
N ALA A 211 6.86 -17.20 10.43
CA ALA A 211 6.05 -17.98 11.36
C ALA A 211 5.29 -17.06 12.32
N ALA A 212 4.03 -17.39 12.59
CA ALA A 212 3.25 -16.75 13.65
C ALA A 212 3.40 -17.51 14.96
N ALA A 213 3.44 -16.75 16.07
CA ALA A 213 3.26 -17.33 17.39
C ALA A 213 1.88 -17.98 17.49
N VAL A 214 1.81 -19.11 18.17
CA VAL A 214 0.55 -19.79 18.52
C VAL A 214 0.46 -19.93 20.03
N ARG A 215 -0.74 -19.86 20.60
CA ARG A 215 -0.93 -19.96 22.06
C ARG A 215 -0.48 -21.32 22.62
N LYS A 216 -0.61 -22.40 21.83
CA LYS A 216 -0.20 -23.76 22.16
C LYS A 216 0.31 -24.47 20.91
N GLY A 217 1.48 -25.08 20.99
CA GLY A 217 2.10 -25.85 19.91
C GLY A 217 3.22 -25.10 19.19
N GLU A 218 3.66 -25.65 18.06
CA GLU A 218 4.71 -25.08 17.23
C GLU A 218 4.24 -23.81 16.48
N PRO A 219 5.14 -22.84 16.24
CA PRO A 219 4.82 -21.66 15.44
C PRO A 219 4.21 -22.03 14.08
N LEU A 220 3.17 -21.28 13.69
CA LEU A 220 2.46 -21.53 12.45
C LEU A 220 3.26 -20.99 11.26
N LYS A 221 3.71 -21.87 10.37
CA LYS A 221 4.31 -21.48 9.08
C LYS A 221 3.35 -21.74 7.94
N LEU A 222 3.27 -20.81 6.99
CA LEU A 222 2.34 -20.92 5.86
C LEU A 222 2.86 -21.87 4.77
N ASP A 223 4.16 -22.12 4.70
CA ASP A 223 4.75 -23.03 3.72
C ASP A 223 4.29 -24.49 3.90
N GLU A 224 3.90 -24.86 5.13
CA GLU A 224 3.41 -26.19 5.54
C GLU A 224 1.89 -26.38 5.35
N LEU A 225 1.15 -25.35 4.93
CA LEU A 225 -0.32 -25.35 4.84
C LEU A 225 -0.85 -25.48 3.42
N LYS A 226 -2.03 -26.11 3.31
CA LYS A 226 -2.90 -26.13 2.12
C LYS A 226 -3.99 -25.05 2.18
N ALA A 227 -4.52 -24.78 3.37
CA ALA A 227 -5.54 -23.75 3.58
C ALA A 227 -5.43 -23.07 4.95
N LEU A 228 -5.92 -21.84 5.02
CA LEU A 228 -6.08 -21.06 6.25
C LEU A 228 -7.41 -20.29 6.19
N THR A 229 -8.22 -20.40 7.25
CA THR A 229 -9.52 -19.76 7.38
C THR A 229 -9.58 -19.03 8.72
N PRO A 230 -9.62 -17.68 8.75
CA PRO A 230 -9.89 -16.96 9.98
C PRO A 230 -11.32 -17.27 10.46
N LEU A 231 -11.44 -17.74 11.70
CA LEU A 231 -12.73 -18.04 12.33
C LEU A 231 -13.24 -16.86 13.14
N ALA A 232 -12.34 -16.17 13.84
CA ALA A 232 -12.64 -15.00 14.62
C ALA A 232 -11.40 -14.11 14.75
N VAL A 233 -11.59 -12.79 14.70
CA VAL A 233 -10.52 -11.80 14.91
C VAL A 233 -11.01 -10.80 15.96
N ASP A 234 -10.43 -10.88 17.16
CA ASP A 234 -10.71 -9.95 18.24
C ASP A 234 -9.76 -8.75 18.13
N LEU A 235 -10.31 -7.62 17.67
CA LEU A 235 -9.55 -6.38 17.48
C LEU A 235 -9.20 -5.67 18.79
N ASN A 236 -9.89 -5.99 19.90
CA ASN A 236 -9.61 -5.39 21.21
C ASN A 236 -8.47 -6.10 21.91
N ASN A 237 -8.47 -7.44 21.85
CA ASN A 237 -7.43 -8.27 22.45
C ASN A 237 -6.27 -8.58 21.49
N HIS A 238 -6.40 -8.20 20.22
CA HIS A 238 -5.42 -8.47 19.17
C HIS A 238 -5.10 -9.95 19.02
N THR A 239 -6.12 -10.79 19.15
CA THR A 239 -6.02 -12.25 19.00
C THR A 239 -6.86 -12.72 17.82
N ALA A 240 -6.42 -13.77 17.14
CA ALA A 240 -7.20 -14.42 16.09
C ALA A 240 -7.32 -15.92 16.34
N ALA A 241 -8.50 -16.47 16.09
CA ALA A 241 -8.70 -17.90 15.93
C ALA A 241 -8.70 -18.23 14.44
N VAL A 242 -7.88 -19.20 14.03
CA VAL A 242 -7.77 -19.65 12.64
C VAL A 242 -7.92 -21.15 12.57
N GLU A 243 -8.65 -21.63 11.57
CA GLU A 243 -8.61 -23.02 11.15
C GLU A 243 -7.57 -23.18 10.06
N VAL A 244 -6.75 -24.21 10.15
CA VAL A 244 -5.70 -24.52 9.17
C VAL A 244 -5.82 -25.95 8.69
N LEU A 245 -5.59 -26.16 7.40
CA LEU A 245 -5.43 -27.47 6.79
C LEU A 245 -3.96 -27.66 6.45
N ALA A 246 -3.28 -28.55 7.18
CA ALA A 246 -1.88 -28.85 6.98
C ALA A 246 -1.63 -29.66 5.68
N GLY A 247 -0.36 -29.73 5.26
CA GLY A 247 0.08 -30.47 4.07
C GLY A 247 -0.29 -31.96 4.09
N ASP A 248 -0.35 -32.57 5.27
CA ASP A 248 -0.76 -33.96 5.51
C ASP A 248 -2.28 -34.16 5.49
N GLY A 249 -3.06 -33.07 5.40
CA GLY A 249 -4.53 -33.10 5.46
C GLY A 249 -5.10 -32.97 6.88
N THR A 250 -4.26 -32.79 7.90
CA THR A 250 -4.73 -32.58 9.27
C THR A 250 -5.36 -31.19 9.42
N GLU A 251 -6.57 -31.14 9.94
CA GLU A 251 -7.26 -29.91 10.31
C GLU A 251 -6.98 -29.56 11.78
N LYS A 252 -6.67 -28.28 12.05
CA LYS A 252 -6.41 -27.78 13.41
C LYS A 252 -7.00 -26.39 13.57
N VAL A 253 -7.50 -26.10 14.76
CA VAL A 253 -7.84 -24.74 15.19
C VAL A 253 -6.71 -24.20 16.05
N LEU A 254 -6.17 -23.05 15.66
CA LEU A 254 -5.07 -22.37 16.32
C LEU A 254 -5.49 -20.99 16.80
N ILE A 255 -4.89 -20.55 17.90
CA ILE A 255 -5.03 -19.18 18.41
C ILE A 255 -3.72 -18.45 18.19
N LEU A 256 -3.77 -17.34 17.45
CA LEU A 256 -2.66 -16.43 17.15
C LEU A 256 -2.71 -15.26 18.14
N PRO A 257 -1.88 -15.25 19.20
CA PRO A 257 -1.79 -14.11 20.11
C PRO A 257 -0.93 -12.98 19.53
N PRO A 258 -0.90 -11.80 20.19
CA PRO A 258 0.16 -10.84 20.00
C PRO A 258 1.54 -11.47 20.18
N MET A 259 2.51 -11.00 19.41
CA MET A 259 3.91 -11.41 19.54
C MET A 259 4.59 -10.62 20.66
N GLU A 260 5.48 -11.24 21.42
CA GLU A 260 6.37 -10.51 22.33
C GLU A 260 7.79 -10.45 21.76
N LYS A 261 8.38 -9.25 21.78
CA LYS A 261 9.77 -9.01 21.38
C LYS A 261 10.33 -7.86 22.20
N ASP A 262 11.50 -8.07 22.81
CA ASP A 262 12.19 -7.06 23.63
C ASP A 262 11.29 -6.43 24.72
N GLY A 263 10.46 -7.25 25.36
CA GLY A 263 9.52 -6.82 26.40
C GLY A 263 8.33 -5.99 25.89
N LYS A 264 8.16 -5.86 24.57
CA LYS A 264 7.02 -5.17 23.95
C LYS A 264 6.10 -6.17 23.24
N LYS A 265 4.80 -5.86 23.24
CA LYS A 265 3.78 -6.65 22.53
C LYS A 265 3.53 -6.05 21.15
N GLY A 266 3.74 -6.84 20.11
CA GLY A 266 3.39 -6.54 18.73
C GLY A 266 2.04 -7.14 18.35
N VAL A 267 1.19 -6.32 17.74
CA VAL A 267 -0.14 -6.71 17.25
C VAL A 267 -0.02 -7.28 15.85
N LEU A 268 -0.65 -8.42 15.58
CA LEU A 268 -0.76 -8.98 14.22
C LEU A 268 -1.67 -8.08 13.38
N VAL A 269 -1.07 -7.35 12.44
CA VAL A 269 -1.80 -6.45 11.53
C VAL A 269 -2.48 -7.24 10.42
N GLY A 270 -1.83 -8.29 9.94
CA GLY A 270 -2.32 -9.13 8.85
C GLY A 270 -1.22 -9.96 8.23
N LEU A 271 -1.50 -10.46 7.03
CA LEU A 271 -0.54 -11.19 6.22
C LEU A 271 -0.08 -10.29 5.08
N LEU A 272 1.24 -10.14 4.90
CA LEU A 272 1.84 -9.43 3.80
C LEU A 272 2.24 -10.44 2.71
N ALA A 273 1.87 -10.19 1.46
CA ALA A 273 2.26 -11.00 0.32
C ALA A 273 2.99 -10.17 -0.73
N GLU A 274 3.84 -10.82 -1.51
CA GLU A 274 4.34 -10.28 -2.78
C GLU A 274 3.27 -10.39 -3.87
N VAL A 275 3.09 -9.32 -4.65
CA VAL A 275 2.14 -9.21 -5.79
C VAL A 275 2.83 -8.52 -6.97
N ASP A 276 2.24 -8.55 -8.17
CA ASP A 276 2.94 -8.06 -9.39
C ASP A 276 3.33 -6.58 -9.29
N ALA A 277 2.59 -5.80 -8.51
CA ALA A 277 2.85 -4.39 -8.30
C ALA A 277 3.77 -4.06 -7.11
N GLY A 278 4.20 -5.04 -6.32
CA GLY A 278 4.93 -4.81 -5.06
C GLY A 278 4.44 -5.73 -3.95
N TRP A 279 3.87 -5.17 -2.88
CA TRP A 279 3.37 -5.93 -1.73
C TRP A 279 1.90 -5.66 -1.46
N LYS A 280 1.18 -6.64 -0.90
CA LYS A 280 -0.22 -6.50 -0.53
C LYS A 280 -0.44 -6.99 0.89
N LEU A 281 -1.00 -6.13 1.73
CA LEU A 281 -1.39 -6.45 3.10
C LEU A 281 -2.85 -6.89 3.13
N PHE A 282 -3.07 -8.06 3.72
CA PHE A 282 -4.37 -8.66 3.97
C PHE A 282 -4.62 -8.74 5.48
N PRO A 283 -5.35 -7.79 6.07
CA PRO A 283 -5.77 -7.92 7.47
C PRO A 283 -6.63 -9.17 7.65
N LEU A 284 -6.42 -9.92 8.74
CA LEU A 284 -7.06 -11.22 8.92
C LEU A 284 -8.58 -11.17 8.84
N HIS A 285 -9.20 -10.11 9.36
CA HIS A 285 -10.65 -9.93 9.33
C HIS A 285 -11.23 -9.65 7.93
N THR A 286 -10.38 -9.44 6.93
CA THR A 286 -10.81 -9.30 5.53
C THR A 286 -10.71 -10.61 4.74
N ILE A 287 -10.06 -11.63 5.31
CA ILE A 287 -9.84 -12.90 4.62
C ILE A 287 -10.98 -13.83 4.98
N LYS A 288 -11.68 -14.32 3.96
CA LYS A 288 -12.67 -15.40 4.10
C LYS A 288 -11.96 -16.75 4.15
N VAL A 289 -11.09 -17.01 3.17
CA VAL A 289 -10.27 -18.23 3.11
C VAL A 289 -9.05 -18.02 2.22
N MET A 290 -7.94 -18.65 2.58
CA MET A 290 -6.74 -18.77 1.76
C MET A 290 -6.53 -20.22 1.37
N LYS A 291 -6.28 -20.50 0.09
CA LYS A 291 -5.98 -21.84 -0.42
C LYS A 291 -4.81 -21.82 -1.39
N ARG A 292 -4.02 -22.89 -1.39
CA ARG A 292 -3.11 -23.14 -2.50
C ARG A 292 -3.89 -23.65 -3.73
N PRO A 293 -3.49 -23.26 -4.95
CA PRO A 293 -3.96 -23.92 -6.15
C PRO A 293 -3.74 -25.42 -6.05
N LYS A 294 -4.70 -26.21 -6.54
CA LYS A 294 -4.46 -27.64 -6.75
C LYS A 294 -3.32 -27.76 -7.76
N LYS A 295 -2.32 -28.58 -7.44
CA LYS A 295 -1.37 -29.04 -8.46
C LYS A 295 -2.17 -30.02 -9.32
N ASP A 296 -2.43 -29.64 -10.56
CA ASP A 296 -2.97 -30.55 -11.58
C ASP A 296 -1.94 -31.65 -11.90
#